data_AF-A0A961HPM2-F1
#
_entry.id   AF-A0A961HPM2-F1
#
_cell.length_a   1.000
_cell.length_b   1.000
_cell.length_c   1.000
_cell.angle_alpha   90.00
_cell.angle_beta   90.00
_cell.angle_gamma   90.00
#
_symmetry.space_group_name_H-M   'P 1'
#
loop_
_entity.id
_entity.type
_entity.pdbx_description
1 polymer ?
#
loop_
_entity_poly.entity_id
_entity_poly.type
_entity_poly.pdbx_seq_one_letter_code
_entity_poly.pdbx_strand_id
1 'polypeptide(L)' 'MGTCDYNPFDWTIRNEDGEEFDQSFVDQFEPRLQSGKLRAGRKAKGYITYDLKPGTYYVEYVINMFDDESASWKFTLR' A
#
# COMPACT_ATOMS: atom_id res chain seq x y z
N MET A 1 22.05 7.57 -12.47
CA MET A 1 21.34 7.95 -11.22
C MET A 1 19.97 7.30 -11.29
N GLY A 2 19.64 6.39 -10.37
CA GLY A 2 18.38 5.64 -10.42
C GLY A 2 17.19 6.45 -9.93
N THR A 3 16.03 6.23 -10.55
CA THR A 3 14.73 6.70 -10.07
C THR A 3 13.76 5.53 -10.02
N CYS A 4 12.88 5.52 -9.03
CA CYS A 4 11.79 4.55 -8.91
C CYS A 4 10.47 5.33 -8.82
N ASP A 5 9.49 4.95 -9.61
CA ASP A 5 8.15 5.49 -9.51
C ASP A 5 7.43 4.80 -8.35
N TYR A 6 6.61 5.52 -7.59
CA TYR A 6 5.83 4.95 -6.50
C TYR A 6 4.40 5.48 -6.56
N ASN A 7 3.44 4.63 -6.22
CA ASN A 7 2.03 4.93 -6.28
C ASN A 7 1.31 4.33 -5.04
N PRO A 8 0.40 5.06 -4.39
CA PRO A 8 -0.48 4.47 -3.38
C PRO A 8 -1.21 3.22 -3.87
N PHE A 9 -1.56 3.14 -5.16
CA PHE A 9 -2.24 1.98 -5.76
C PHE A 9 -1.36 0.74 -5.92
N ASP A 10 -0.07 0.83 -5.61
CA ASP A 10 0.84 -0.32 -5.54
C ASP A 10 0.62 -1.17 -4.27
N TRP A 11 -0.25 -0.69 -3.36
CA TRP A 11 -0.59 -1.33 -2.10
C TRP A 11 -2.01 -1.89 -2.12
N THR A 12 -2.15 -3.16 -1.75
CA THR A 12 -3.43 -3.89 -1.68
C THR A 12 -3.60 -4.56 -0.32
N ILE A 13 -4.85 -4.61 0.16
CA ILE A 13 -5.21 -5.41 1.35
C ILE A 13 -6.06 -6.59 0.88
N ARG A 14 -5.73 -7.79 1.37
CA ARG A 14 -6.53 -9.01 1.18
C ARG A 14 -6.91 -9.67 2.50
N ASN A 15 -8.06 -10.31 2.59
CA ASN A 15 -8.39 -11.21 3.71
C ASN A 15 -7.93 -12.66 3.45
N GLU A 16 -8.19 -13.57 4.38
CA GLU A 16 -7.82 -15.00 4.27
C GLU A 16 -8.57 -15.74 3.14
N ASP A 17 -9.71 -15.21 2.70
CA ASP A 17 -10.49 -15.74 1.58
C ASP A 17 -10.02 -15.18 0.21
N GLY A 18 -9.05 -14.26 0.21
CA GLY A 18 -8.48 -13.64 -0.98
C GLY A 18 -9.25 -12.42 -1.51
N GLU A 19 -10.29 -11.97 -0.81
CA GLU A 19 -11.05 -10.76 -1.13
C GLU A 19 -10.15 -9.52 -1.01
N GLU A 20 -10.14 -8.68 -2.05
CA GLU A 20 -9.40 -7.42 -2.09
C GLU A 20 -10.24 -6.27 -1.52
N PHE A 21 -9.57 -5.35 -0.81
CA PHE A 21 -10.18 -4.17 -0.23
C PHE A 21 -9.61 -2.91 -0.87
N ASP A 22 -10.51 -2.04 -1.32
CA ASP A 22 -10.17 -0.74 -1.90
C ASP A 22 -9.71 0.26 -0.84
N GLN A 23 -8.89 1.22 -1.26
CA GLN A 23 -8.45 2.32 -0.41
C GLN A 23 -9.61 3.25 -0.07
N SER A 24 -9.72 3.61 1.21
CA SER A 24 -10.64 4.63 1.69
C SER A 24 -10.02 6.02 1.53
N PHE A 25 -10.80 6.98 1.02
CA PHE A 25 -10.38 8.37 0.88
C PHE A 25 -10.99 9.20 2.01
N VAL A 26 -10.37 9.14 3.19
CA VAL A 26 -10.80 9.87 4.38
C VAL A 26 -9.86 11.06 4.66
N ASP A 27 -10.43 12.26 4.84
CA ASP A 27 -9.68 13.51 5.04
C ASP A 27 -9.03 13.65 6.43
N GLN A 28 -9.24 12.66 7.30
CA GLN A 28 -8.82 12.70 8.71
C GLN A 28 -7.34 12.31 8.90
N PHE A 29 -6.70 11.70 7.89
CA PHE A 29 -5.31 11.21 7.98
C PHE A 29 -4.41 11.89 6.93
N GLU A 30 -3.66 12.90 7.37
CA GLU A 30 -2.73 13.69 6.55
C GLU A 30 -1.28 13.62 7.07
N PRO A 31 -0.24 13.64 6.20
CA PRO A 31 -0.35 13.73 4.75
C PRO A 31 -0.69 12.38 4.12
N ARG A 32 -1.61 12.37 3.15
CA ARG A 32 -1.86 11.17 2.34
C ARG A 32 -0.64 10.86 1.46
N LEU A 33 -0.37 9.57 1.23
CA LEU A 33 0.66 9.19 0.28
C LEU A 33 0.24 9.66 -1.12
N GLN A 34 1.11 10.42 -1.77
CA GLN A 34 0.93 10.86 -3.16
C GLN A 34 1.72 9.94 -4.08
N SER A 35 1.36 9.84 -5.35
CA SER A 35 2.23 9.20 -6.35
C SER A 35 3.39 10.13 -6.74
N GLY A 36 4.50 9.56 -7.23
CA GLY A 36 5.62 10.36 -7.69
C GLY A 36 6.85 9.57 -8.11
N LYS A 37 7.95 10.29 -8.33
CA LYS A 37 9.26 9.71 -8.65
C LYS A 37 10.24 9.90 -7.48
N LEU A 38 10.75 8.81 -6.94
CA LEU A 38 11.80 8.80 -5.93
C LEU A 38 13.18 8.76 -6.58
N ARG A 39 14.00 9.76 -6.28
CA ARG A 39 15.43 9.75 -6.64
C ARG A 39 16.19 8.89 -5.64
N ALA A 40 17.30 8.28 -6.09
CA ALA A 40 18.19 7.51 -5.23
C ALA A 40 18.53 8.23 -3.91
N GLY A 41 18.41 7.51 -2.79
CA GLY A 41 18.67 8.03 -1.44
C GLY A 41 17.54 8.88 -0.83
N ARG A 42 16.44 9.12 -1.56
CA ARG A 42 15.25 9.82 -1.04
C ARG A 42 14.21 8.83 -0.51
N LYS A 43 13.28 9.34 0.29
CA LYS A 43 12.15 8.60 0.85
C LYS A 43 10.86 9.38 0.62
N ALA A 44 9.77 8.66 0.37
CA ALA A 44 8.41 9.18 0.40
C ALA A 44 7.70 8.61 1.64
N LYS A 45 6.82 9.40 2.25
CA LYS A 45 6.02 8.98 3.40
C LYS A 45 4.66 9.65 3.32
N GLY A 46 3.62 8.89 3.61
CA GLY A 46 2.25 9.35 3.76
C GLY A 46 1.35 8.19 4.21
N TYR A 47 0.10 8.51 4.50
CA TYR A 47 -0.90 7.54 4.91
C TYR A 47 -1.63 6.94 3.70
N ILE A 48 -1.89 5.63 3.77
CA ILE A 48 -2.88 4.91 2.97
C ILE A 48 -3.87 4.32 3.97
N THR A 49 -5.16 4.43 3.68
CA THR A 49 -6.23 4.10 4.61
C THR A 49 -7.19 3.11 3.98
N TYR A 50 -7.70 2.18 4.79
CA TYR A 50 -8.67 1.16 4.41
C TYR A 50 -9.69 1.00 5.54
N ASP A 51 -10.96 0.82 5.20
CA ASP A 51 -12.01 0.50 6.17
C ASP A 51 -12.18 -1.01 6.27
N LEU A 52 -11.65 -1.59 7.34
CA LEU A 52 -11.63 -3.04 7.58
C LEU A 52 -12.46 -3.39 8.81
N LYS A 53 -13.14 -4.53 8.77
CA LYS A 53 -13.76 -5.14 9.96
C LYS A 53 -12.71 -5.90 10.76
N PRO A 54 -12.95 -6.24 12.04
CA PRO A 54 -12.07 -7.14 12.77
C PRO A 54 -11.87 -8.45 12.01
N GLY A 55 -10.62 -8.92 11.94
CA GLY A 55 -10.25 -10.04 11.07
C GLY A 55 -8.76 -10.13 10.82
N THR A 56 -8.39 -11.12 10.00
CA THR A 56 -7.01 -11.38 9.59
C THR A 56 -6.82 -10.98 8.14
N TYR A 57 -5.74 -10.24 7.89
CA TYR A 57 -5.48 -9.62 6.60
C TYR A 57 -4.01 -9.73 6.20
N TYR A 58 -3.76 -9.52 4.91
CA TYR A 58 -2.45 -9.40 4.30
C TYR A 58 -2.37 -8.02 3.65
N VAL A 59 -1.31 -7.28 3.94
CA VAL A 59 -0.94 -6.11 3.14
C VAL A 59 0.10 -6.54 2.13
N GLU A 60 -0.15 -6.23 0.86
CA GLU A 60 0.69 -6.57 -0.27
C GLU A 60 1.19 -5.29 -0.92
N TYR A 61 2.49 -5.26 -1.22
CA TYR A 61 3.12 -4.21 -1.99
C TYR A 61 3.74 -4.81 -3.25
N VAL A 62 3.39 -4.27 -4.41
CA VAL A 62 3.90 -4.69 -5.73
C VAL A 62 4.65 -3.52 -6.35
N ILE A 63 5.96 -3.64 -6.52
CA ILE A 63 6.81 -2.53 -6.98
C ILE A 63 6.45 -2.12 -8.43
N ASN A 64 6.01 -3.09 -9.23
CA ASN A 64 5.58 -2.91 -10.61
C ASN A 64 4.71 -4.10 -11.00
N MET A 65 3.53 -3.88 -11.58
CA MET A 65 2.61 -4.97 -11.97
C MET A 65 3.19 -5.95 -13.00
N PHE A 66 4.34 -5.61 -13.59
CA PHE A 66 5.08 -6.44 -14.54
C PHE A 66 6.35 -7.09 -13.97
N ASP A 67 6.78 -6.71 -12.77
CA ASP A 67 7.88 -7.39 -12.08
C ASP A 67 7.31 -8.24 -10.95
N ASP A 68 7.75 -9.50 -10.86
CA ASP A 68 7.34 -10.45 -9.80
C ASP A 68 7.84 -10.05 -8.39
N GLU A 69 8.41 -8.85 -8.23
CA GLU A 69 8.89 -8.33 -6.95
C GLU A 69 7.72 -7.78 -6.13
N SER A 70 7.30 -8.57 -5.15
CA SER A 70 6.29 -8.20 -4.17
C SER A 70 6.77 -8.47 -2.74
N ALA A 71 6.14 -7.79 -1.80
CA ALA A 71 6.26 -8.07 -0.37
C ALA A 71 4.87 -8.18 0.24
N SER A 72 4.69 -9.15 1.14
CA SER A 72 3.43 -9.39 1.83
C SER A 72 3.64 -9.53 3.33
N TRP A 73 2.73 -8.95 4.12
CA TRP A 73 2.76 -9.01 5.58
C TRP A 73 1.38 -9.36 6.13
N LYS A 74 1.32 -10.36 7.01
CA LYS A 74 0.10 -10.75 7.73
C LYS A 74 -0.11 -9.87 8.96
N PHE A 75 -1.34 -9.42 9.20
CA PHE A 75 -1.75 -8.74 10.42
C PHE A 75 -3.16 -9.13 10.85
N THR A 76 -3.50 -8.87 12.11
CA THR A 76 -4.83 -9.12 12.67
C THR A 76 -5.37 -7.84 13.29
N LEU A 77 -6.56 -7.43 12.86
CA LEU A 77 -7.32 -6.34 13.45
C LEU A 77 -8.28 -6.91 14.51
N ARG A 78 -8.22 -6.40 15.74
CA ARG A 78 -9.02 -6.86 16.88
C ARG A 78 -10.16 -5.91 17.16
#